data_AF-A0A517QUM3-F1
#
_entry.id   AF-A0A517QUM3-F1
#
_cell.length_a   1.000
_cell.length_b   1.000
_cell.length_c   1.000
_cell.angle_alpha   90.00
_cell.angle_beta   90.00
_cell.angle_gamma   90.00
#
_symmetry.space_group_name_H-M   'P 1'
#
loop_
_entity.id
_entity.type
_entity.pdbx_description
1 polymer ?
#
loop_
_entity_poly.entity_id
_entity_poly.type
_entity_poly.pdbx_seq_one_letter_code
_entity_poly.pdbx_strand_id
1 'polypeptide(L)'
;MLLLTLFNDETGFIVSAELILIATLLVIGMIVGLSEVQHAVTQELNDVGDAFGSLNQSYCYSGFSARKRFGGYCGFKSITTGSVFVDTQDECDWNQCSISCDPPTQEVIKQNHLSPTPARAR
;
A
#
# COMPACT_ATOMS: atom_id res chain seq x y z
N MET A 1 12.99 0.13 -68.77
CA MET A 1 12.44 1.48 -68.53
C MET A 1 11.92 1.65 -67.09
N LEU A 2 11.24 0.66 -66.51
CA LEU A 2 10.71 0.70 -65.12
C LEU A 2 11.79 0.78 -64.01
N LEU A 3 12.95 0.13 -64.22
CA LEU A 3 14.06 0.18 -63.26
C LEU A 3 14.72 1.56 -63.16
N LEU A 4 14.81 2.31 -64.26
CA LEU A 4 15.37 3.67 -64.26
C LEU A 4 14.46 4.67 -63.55
N THR A 5 13.13 4.50 -63.67
CA THR A 5 12.15 5.34 -62.97
C THR A 5 12.14 5.11 -61.46
N LEU A 6 12.40 3.88 -61.00
CA LEU A 6 12.57 3.61 -59.56
C LEU A 6 13.88 4.17 -59.00
N PHE A 7 14.96 4.15 -59.80
CA PHE A 7 16.25 4.75 -59.42
C PHE A 7 16.27 6.28 -59.45
N ASN A 8 15.26 6.93 -60.04
CA ASN A 8 15.14 8.40 -60.08
C ASN A 8 13.98 8.91 -59.20
N ASP A 9 13.31 8.04 -58.43
CA ASP A 9 12.29 8.45 -57.47
C ASP A 9 12.92 8.80 -56.11
N GLU A 10 13.69 9.88 -56.10
CA GLU A 10 14.34 10.43 -54.90
C GLU A 10 13.31 11.11 -53.96
N THR A 11 12.18 11.54 -54.53
CA THR A 11 11.10 12.22 -53.80
C THR A 11 10.43 11.33 -52.75
N GLY A 12 10.20 10.05 -53.05
CA GLY A 12 9.62 9.11 -52.08
C GLY A 12 10.59 8.68 -50.98
N PHE A 13 11.88 8.52 -51.31
CA PHE A 13 12.91 8.09 -50.35
C PHE A 13 13.18 9.16 -49.27
N ILE A 14 13.24 10.43 -49.67
CA ILE A 14 13.45 11.57 -48.77
C ILE A 14 12.31 11.70 -47.75
N VAL A 15 11.05 11.63 -48.19
CA VAL A 15 9.89 11.77 -47.30
C VAL A 15 9.77 10.59 -46.32
N SER A 16 10.18 9.40 -46.74
CA SER A 16 10.19 8.20 -45.90
C SER A 16 11.23 8.29 -44.76
N ALA A 17 12.40 8.85 -45.06
CA ALA A 17 13.45 9.05 -44.07
C ALA A 17 13.06 10.10 -43.00
N GLU A 18 12.38 11.18 -43.39
CA GLU A 18 11.89 12.21 -42.47
C GLU A 18 10.82 11.66 -41.50
N LEU A 19 9.89 10.86 -41.99
CA LEU A 19 8.86 10.24 -41.15
C LEU A 19 9.44 9.22 -40.17
N ILE A 20 10.48 8.47 -40.55
CA ILE A 20 11.13 7.51 -39.65
C ILE A 20 11.91 8.23 -38.55
N LEU A 21 12.52 9.37 -38.85
CA LEU A 21 13.19 10.21 -37.87
C LEU A 21 12.20 10.71 -36.81
N ILE A 22 11.04 11.22 -37.24
CA ILE A 22 9.99 11.68 -36.31
C ILE A 22 9.41 10.51 -35.52
N ALA A 23 9.15 9.37 -36.17
CA ALA A 23 8.61 8.17 -35.53
C ALA A 23 9.54 7.65 -34.42
N THR A 24 10.86 7.63 -34.65
CA THR A 24 11.82 7.19 -33.63
C THR A 24 11.93 8.18 -32.47
N LEU A 25 11.91 9.49 -32.73
CA LEU A 25 11.85 10.51 -31.67
C LEU A 25 10.58 10.38 -30.82
N LEU A 26 9.44 10.12 -31.46
CA LEU A 26 8.16 9.92 -30.78
C LEU A 26 8.21 8.67 -29.89
N VAL A 27 8.72 7.54 -30.40
CA VAL A 27 8.87 6.30 -29.62
C VAL A 27 9.78 6.51 -28.41
N ILE A 28 10.94 7.17 -28.58
CA ILE A 28 11.86 7.45 -27.47
C ILE A 28 11.19 8.39 -26.44
N GLY A 29 10.48 9.42 -26.91
CA GLY A 29 9.73 10.31 -26.03
C GLY A 29 8.62 9.61 -25.26
N MET A 30 7.91 8.66 -25.87
CA MET A 30 6.91 7.85 -25.20
C MET A 30 7.51 6.88 -24.19
N ILE A 31 8.68 6.29 -24.46
CA ILE A 31 9.35 5.39 -23.51
C ILE A 31 9.68 6.16 -22.22
N VAL A 32 10.31 7.34 -22.36
CA VAL A 32 10.63 8.19 -21.20
C VAL A 32 9.35 8.66 -20.52
N GLY A 33 8.36 9.13 -21.28
CA GLY A 33 7.08 9.58 -20.73
C GLY A 33 6.33 8.48 -19.95
N LEU A 34 6.29 7.25 -20.45
CA LEU A 34 5.67 6.14 -19.74
C LEU A 34 6.44 5.74 -18.48
N SER A 35 7.78 5.84 -18.49
CA SER A 35 8.57 5.54 -17.29
C SER A 35 8.31 6.52 -16.15
N GLU A 36 8.16 7.81 -16.45
CA GLU A 36 7.83 8.82 -15.46
C GLU A 36 6.39 8.66 -14.95
N VAL A 37 5.44 8.34 -15.83
CA VAL A 37 4.05 8.05 -15.43
C VAL A 37 3.99 6.84 -14.52
N GLN A 38 4.75 5.78 -14.83
CA GLN A 38 4.83 4.60 -13.97
C GLN A 38 5.33 4.98 -12.58
N HIS A 39 6.44 5.70 -12.49
CA HIS A 39 7.00 6.13 -11.20
C HIS A 39 6.03 7.01 -10.42
N ALA A 40 5.42 8.02 -11.06
CA ALA A 40 4.44 8.88 -10.41
C ALA A 40 3.25 8.07 -9.87
N VAL A 41 2.67 7.17 -10.67
CA VAL A 41 1.54 6.33 -10.21
C VAL A 41 1.95 5.45 -9.04
N THR A 42 3.13 4.82 -9.06
CA THR A 42 3.58 3.97 -7.96
C THR A 42 3.80 4.75 -6.67
N GLN A 43 4.29 5.99 -6.75
CA GLN A 43 4.47 6.86 -5.59
C GLN A 43 3.12 7.27 -5.00
N GLU A 44 2.19 7.74 -5.82
CA GLU A 44 0.85 8.13 -5.35
C GLU A 44 0.08 6.93 -4.75
N LEU A 45 0.23 5.73 -5.32
CA LEU A 45 -0.39 4.53 -4.75
C LEU A 45 0.22 4.12 -3.40
N ASN A 46 1.51 4.40 -3.19
CA ASN A 46 2.15 4.20 -1.89
C ASN A 46 1.59 5.19 -0.87
N ASP A 47 1.48 6.48 -1.24
CA ASP A 47 0.89 7.52 -0.39
C ASP A 47 -0.60 7.23 -0.07
N VAL A 48 -1.36 6.70 -1.03
CA VAL A 48 -2.74 6.24 -0.80
C VAL A 48 -2.77 5.05 0.17
N GLY A 49 -1.83 4.11 0.05
CA GLY A 49 -1.69 2.98 0.98
C GLY A 49 -1.45 3.45 2.42
N ASP A 50 -0.53 4.38 2.60
CA ASP A 50 -0.24 5.00 3.90
C ASP A 50 -1.45 5.76 4.43
N ALA A 51 -2.18 6.47 3.57
CA ALA A 51 -3.41 7.16 3.94
C ALA A 51 -4.47 6.18 4.46
N PHE A 52 -4.66 5.03 3.80
CA PHE A 52 -5.58 3.99 4.27
C PHE A 52 -5.13 3.35 5.59
N GLY A 53 -3.83 3.10 5.78
CA GLY A 53 -3.27 2.59 7.04
C GLY A 53 -3.39 3.61 8.19
N SER A 54 -3.30 4.90 7.89
CA SER A 54 -3.50 5.97 8.87
C SER A 54 -4.96 6.19 9.30
N LEU A 55 -5.92 5.54 8.61
CA LEU A 55 -7.32 5.63 8.98
C LEU A 55 -7.53 4.97 10.34
N ASN A 56 -7.78 5.81 11.34
CA ASN A 56 -8.04 5.35 12.68
C ASN A 56 -9.39 4.59 12.74
N GLN A 57 -9.34 3.25 12.84
CA GLN A 57 -10.53 2.40 12.96
C GLN A 57 -11.03 2.31 14.42
N SER A 58 -11.36 3.46 15.03
CA SER A 58 -11.89 3.54 16.40
C SER A 58 -13.41 3.32 16.46
N TYR A 59 -13.82 2.05 16.40
CA TYR A 59 -15.16 1.67 16.86
C TYR A 59 -15.06 0.81 18.12
N CYS A 60 -15.63 1.30 19.21
CA CYS A 60 -15.73 0.56 20.46
C CYS A 60 -17.09 0.79 21.13
N TYR A 61 -17.64 -0.26 21.73
CA TYR A 61 -18.81 -0.15 22.60
C TYR A 61 -18.60 -0.94 23.88
N SER A 62 -19.15 -0.39 24.98
CA SER A 62 -19.02 -0.99 26.31
C SER A 62 -20.06 -2.08 26.54
N GLY A 63 -19.66 -3.10 27.31
CA GLY A 63 -20.56 -4.15 27.76
C GLY A 63 -21.37 -3.72 28.97
N PHE A 64 -22.57 -4.29 29.14
CA PHE A 64 -23.45 -4.04 30.28
C PHE A 64 -23.67 -5.32 31.06
N SER A 65 -23.57 -5.30 32.39
CA SER A 65 -23.91 -6.46 33.22
C SER A 65 -24.83 -6.05 34.39
N ALA A 66 -25.85 -6.86 34.64
CA ALA A 66 -26.75 -6.69 35.78
C ALA A 66 -26.60 -7.89 36.71
N ARG A 67 -26.48 -7.63 38.02
CA ARG A 67 -26.41 -8.65 39.06
C ARG A 67 -27.71 -8.71 39.84
N LYS A 68 -28.16 -9.91 40.21
CA LYS A 68 -29.35 -10.12 41.04
C LYS A 68 -29.06 -11.15 42.12
N ARG A 69 -29.47 -10.85 43.36
CA ARG A 69 -29.45 -11.80 44.48
C ARG A 69 -30.69 -12.69 44.43
N PHE A 70 -30.50 -14.00 44.53
CA PHE A 70 -31.56 -14.97 44.74
C PHE A 70 -31.21 -15.82 45.97
N GLY A 71 -32.01 -15.72 47.03
CA GLY A 71 -31.94 -16.64 48.18
C GLY A 71 -30.55 -16.77 48.82
N GLY A 72 -29.80 -15.68 48.99
CA GLY A 72 -28.46 -15.68 49.61
C GLY A 72 -27.29 -15.81 48.63
N TYR A 73 -27.52 -16.22 47.39
CA TYR A 73 -26.50 -16.35 46.34
C TYR A 73 -26.50 -15.13 45.40
N CYS A 74 -25.32 -14.61 45.07
CA CYS A 74 -25.15 -13.54 44.09
C CYS A 74 -24.88 -14.13 42.70
N GLY A 75 -25.76 -13.85 41.72
CA GLY A 75 -25.58 -14.27 40.32
C GLY A 75 -25.73 -13.12 39.33
N PHE A 76 -25.25 -13.32 38.11
CA PHE A 76 -25.49 -12.40 37.00
C PHE A 76 -26.91 -12.63 36.45
N LYS A 77 -27.71 -11.55 36.38
CA LYS A 77 -29.05 -11.53 35.78
C LYS A 77 -28.97 -11.38 34.26
N SER A 78 -28.01 -10.58 33.78
CA SER A 78 -27.71 -10.40 32.36
C SER A 78 -26.28 -9.93 32.21
N ILE A 79 -25.64 -10.33 31.12
CA ILE A 79 -24.30 -9.85 30.73
C ILE A 79 -24.29 -9.68 29.22
N THR A 80 -23.83 -8.53 28.76
CA THR A 80 -23.57 -8.21 27.36
C THR A 80 -22.12 -7.79 27.30
N THR A 81 -21.30 -8.54 26.59
CA THR A 81 -19.88 -8.23 26.42
C THR A 81 -19.73 -7.05 25.46
N GLY A 82 -18.83 -6.11 25.78
CA GLY A 82 -18.48 -5.03 24.84
C GLY A 82 -17.55 -5.54 23.74
N SER A 83 -17.29 -4.70 22.74
CA SER A 83 -16.19 -4.94 21.80
C SER A 83 -15.39 -3.67 21.59
N VAL A 84 -14.09 -3.85 21.44
CA VAL A 84 -13.16 -2.82 20.98
C VAL A 84 -12.32 -3.45 19.89
N PHE A 85 -12.21 -2.77 18.75
CA PHE A 85 -11.20 -3.10 17.77
C PHE A 85 -9.99 -2.22 18.06
N VAL A 86 -8.95 -2.80 18.65
CA VAL A 86 -7.65 -2.15 18.79
C VAL A 86 -6.80 -2.74 17.70
N ASP A 87 -6.57 -1.99 16.64
CA ASP A 87 -5.55 -2.36 15.67
C ASP A 87 -4.20 -2.22 16.37
N THR A 88 -3.53 -3.35 16.60
CA THR A 88 -2.24 -3.37 17.27
C THR A 88 -1.17 -3.28 16.21
N GLN A 89 -0.52 -2.13 16.16
CA GLN A 89 0.77 -1.87 15.53
C GLN A 89 1.48 -3.12 15.00
N ASP A 90 1.18 -3.46 13.76
CA ASP A 90 1.83 -4.48 12.97
C ASP A 90 3.18 -3.95 12.45
N GLU A 91 3.97 -4.81 11.80
CA GLU A 91 5.25 -4.38 11.23
C GLU A 91 4.98 -3.41 10.07
N CYS A 92 4.71 -2.13 10.37
CA CYS A 92 4.84 -1.00 9.43
C CYS A 92 4.48 0.41 9.97
N ASP A 93 3.88 0.57 11.16
CA ASP A 93 3.29 1.87 11.56
C ASP A 93 4.27 3.02 11.93
N TRP A 94 5.56 2.75 12.18
CA TRP A 94 6.52 3.75 12.68
C TRP A 94 7.61 4.07 11.66
N ASN A 95 7.21 4.25 10.39
CA ASN A 95 8.11 4.65 9.31
C ASN A 95 9.31 3.70 9.14
N GLN A 96 9.10 2.40 9.38
CA GLN A 96 10.12 1.34 9.24
C GLN A 96 9.89 0.43 8.03
N CYS A 97 8.98 0.78 7.11
CA CYS A 97 8.81 0.02 5.87
C CYS A 97 9.81 0.52 4.80
N SER A 98 11.10 0.39 5.08
CA SER A 98 11.96 0.00 3.96
C SER A 98 11.49 -1.40 3.58
N ILE A 99 11.03 -1.58 2.35
CA ILE A 99 10.67 -2.91 1.84
C ILE A 99 11.97 -3.75 1.84
N SER A 100 12.28 -4.35 2.98
CA SER A 100 13.39 -5.27 3.10
C SER A 100 12.95 -6.51 2.38
N CYS A 101 13.74 -6.94 1.39
CA CYS A 101 13.54 -8.20 0.70
C CYS A 101 13.88 -9.36 1.65
N ASP A 102 13.13 -9.50 2.74
CA ASP A 102 13.26 -10.61 3.65
C ASP A 102 12.38 -11.77 3.15
N PRO A 103 12.92 -13.01 3.15
CA PRO A 103 12.15 -14.17 2.72
C PRO A 103 10.92 -14.36 3.62
N PRO A 104 9.80 -14.88 3.08
CA PRO A 104 8.58 -15.09 3.85
C PRO A 104 8.87 -16.04 5.02
N THR A 105 8.79 -15.51 6.23
CA THR A 105 8.84 -16.32 7.45
C THR A 105 7.41 -16.60 7.93
N GLN A 106 7.22 -17.74 8.61
CA GLN A 106 5.92 -18.03 9.19
C GLN A 106 5.59 -16.99 10.26
N GLU A 107 4.38 -16.45 10.19
CA GLU A 107 3.82 -15.57 11.22
C GLU A 107 3.82 -16.32 12.56
N VAL A 108 4.79 -15.98 13.41
CA VAL A 108 4.81 -16.38 14.81
C VAL A 108 3.98 -15.37 15.59
N ILE A 109 3.22 -15.87 16.57
CA ILE A 109 2.46 -15.03 17.50
C ILE A 109 3.41 -13.95 18.05
N LYS A 110 3.12 -12.68 17.78
CA LYS A 110 3.82 -11.53 18.35
C LYS A 110 3.81 -11.71 19.87
N GLN A 111 4.94 -12.11 20.44
CA GLN A 111 5.12 -12.00 21.88
C GLN A 111 5.04 -10.52 22.17
N ASN A 112 4.01 -10.09 22.89
CA ASN A 112 3.89 -8.72 23.37
C ASN A 112 5.25 -8.34 23.94
N HIS A 113 5.99 -7.49 23.23
CA HIS A 113 7.15 -6.82 23.77
C HIS A 113 6.60 -5.89 24.84
N LEU A 114 6.38 -6.44 26.04
CA LEU A 114 6.27 -5.67 27.25
C LEU A 114 7.67 -5.09 27.42
N SER A 115 7.90 -3.91 26.85
CA SER A 115 9.00 -3.06 27.25
C SER A 115 8.97 -3.00 28.78
N PRO A 116 10.05 -3.38 29.48
CA PRO A 116 10.06 -3.27 30.93
C PRO A 116 9.92 -1.80 31.25
N THR A 117 8.75 -1.41 31.78
CA THR A 117 8.56 -0.11 32.38
C THR A 117 9.64 0.05 33.45
N PRO A 118 10.41 1.15 33.44
CA PRO A 118 11.41 1.34 34.48
C PRO A 118 10.67 1.40 35.81
N ALA A 119 10.97 0.44 36.69
CA ALA A 119 10.54 0.46 38.07
C ALA A 119 11.00 1.81 38.65
N ARG A 120 10.05 2.70 38.89
CA ARG A 120 10.28 3.95 39.60
C ARG A 120 10.69 3.59 41.03
N ALA A 121 11.99 3.58 41.28
CA ALA A 121 12.55 3.51 42.61
C ALA A 121 12.43 4.89 43.27
N ARG A 122 11.80 4.87 44.46
CA ARG A 122 11.51 5.97 45.40
C ARG A 122 10.29 6.85 45.10
#